data_AF-F4Y200-F1
#
_entry.id   AF-F4Y200-F1
#
_cell.length_a   1.000
_cell.length_b   1.000
_cell.length_c   1.000
_cell.angle_alpha   90.00
_cell.angle_beta   90.00
_cell.angle_gamma   90.00
#
_symmetry.space_group_name_H-M   'P 1'
#
loop_
_entity.id
_entity.type
_entity.pdbx_description
1 polymer ?
#
loop_
_entity_poly.entity_id
_entity_poly.type
_entity_poly.pdbx_seq_one_letter_code
_entity_poly.pdbx_strand_id
1 'polypeptide(L)'
;MTAKTISRYVTRNPEILNGEPIIIGTRTSVRAIVGLWRLGIMPEEILNHLTHLTLAQVFDALSFYLDNQGEINEYIEPNQVPDELVHPSVKSILG
;
A
#
# COMPACT_ATOMS: atom_id res chain seq x y z
N MET A 1 -8.00 -19.85 12.04
CA MET A 1 -9.23 -19.18 11.57
C MET A 1 -8.84 -17.78 11.17
N THR A 2 -8.85 -17.44 9.87
CA THR A 2 -8.61 -16.07 9.42
C THR A 2 -9.87 -15.27 9.69
N ALA A 3 -9.86 -14.45 10.73
CA ALA A 3 -10.94 -13.50 10.97
C ALA A 3 -10.93 -12.50 9.81
N LYS A 4 -12.04 -12.36 9.11
CA LYS A 4 -12.19 -11.35 8.06
C LYS A 4 -12.25 -9.98 8.74
N THR A 5 -11.16 -9.22 8.71
CA THR A 5 -11.13 -7.86 9.27
C THR A 5 -12.12 -6.99 8.52
N ILE A 6 -13.04 -6.38 9.27
CA ILE A 6 -13.97 -5.38 8.74
C ILE A 6 -13.25 -4.04 8.83
N SER A 7 -12.83 -3.50 7.69
CA SER A 7 -12.30 -2.14 7.58
C SER A 7 -13.41 -1.19 7.11
N ARG A 8 -13.38 0.05 7.61
CA ARG A 8 -14.37 1.07 7.28
C ARG A 8 -14.13 1.69 5.91
N TYR A 9 -12.86 1.82 5.53
CA TYR A 9 -12.42 2.57 4.36
C TYR A 9 -11.77 1.70 3.28
N VAL A 10 -11.51 0.42 3.54
CA VAL A 10 -10.99 -0.51 2.54
C VAL A 10 -12.13 -1.27 1.87
N THR A 11 -12.11 -1.29 0.54
CA THR A 11 -13.06 -2.05 -0.29
C THR A 11 -12.33 -2.77 -1.42
N ARG A 12 -13.07 -3.57 -2.19
CA ARG A 12 -12.58 -4.25 -3.40
C ARG A 12 -13.54 -4.00 -4.53
N ASN A 13 -12.99 -3.77 -5.71
CA ASN A 13 -13.75 -3.75 -6.95
C ASN A 13 -13.00 -4.60 -8.00
N PRO A 14 -13.58 -5.68 -8.54
CA PRO A 14 -12.94 -6.51 -9.57
C PRO A 14 -12.47 -5.73 -10.82
N GLU A 15 -13.13 -4.61 -11.13
CA GLU A 15 -12.80 -3.74 -12.27
C GLU A 15 -11.64 -2.76 -11.97
N ILE A 16 -11.18 -2.69 -10.71
CA ILE A 16 -10.12 -1.79 -10.27
C ILE A 16 -8.96 -2.63 -9.74
N LEU A 17 -7.79 -2.51 -10.37
CA LEU A 17 -6.57 -3.20 -9.94
C LEU A 17 -6.77 -4.71 -9.71
N ASN A 18 -7.59 -5.36 -10.56
CA ASN A 18 -7.92 -6.79 -10.48
C ASN A 18 -8.47 -7.23 -9.11
N GLY A 19 -9.19 -6.35 -8.39
CA GLY A 19 -9.76 -6.67 -7.08
C GLY A 19 -8.81 -6.51 -5.89
N GLU A 20 -7.63 -5.89 -6.10
CA GLU A 20 -6.74 -5.46 -5.01
C GLU A 20 -7.50 -4.58 -4.00
N PRO A 21 -7.21 -4.68 -2.68
CA PRO A 21 -7.77 -3.77 -1.68
C PRO A 21 -7.46 -2.31 -1.98
N ILE A 22 -8.51 -1.48 -2.07
CA ILE A 22 -8.43 -0.04 -2.36
C ILE A 22 -9.17 0.78 -1.31
N ILE A 23 -8.81 2.06 -1.21
CA ILE A 23 -9.55 3.01 -0.39
C ILE A 23 -10.86 3.40 -1.08
N ILE A 24 -11.98 3.30 -0.36
CA ILE A 24 -13.33 3.62 -0.84
C ILE A 24 -13.36 5.02 -1.46
N GLY A 25 -13.98 5.12 -2.64
CA GLY A 25 -14.09 6.36 -3.40
C GLY A 25 -12.82 6.77 -4.15
N THR A 26 -11.78 5.93 -4.14
CA THR A 26 -10.51 6.19 -4.82
C THR A 26 -10.06 4.98 -5.64
N ARG A 27 -8.99 5.13 -6.42
CA ARG A 27 -8.25 4.01 -7.02
C ARG A 27 -6.92 3.74 -6.31
N THR A 28 -6.73 4.30 -5.10
CA THR A 28 -5.51 4.12 -4.33
C THR A 28 -5.55 2.79 -3.60
N SER A 29 -4.58 1.92 -3.88
CA SER A 29 -4.48 0.63 -3.21
C SER A 29 -3.92 0.76 -1.80
N VAL A 30 -4.29 -0.20 -0.94
CA VAL A 30 -3.66 -0.37 0.39
C VAL A 30 -2.16 -0.56 0.24
N ARG A 31 -1.71 -1.30 -0.79
CA ARG A 31 -0.30 -1.46 -1.13
C ARG A 31 0.43 -0.13 -1.29
N ALA A 32 -0.17 0.87 -1.95
CA ALA A 32 0.51 2.15 -2.16
C ALA A 32 0.80 2.85 -0.83
N ILE A 33 -0.16 2.83 0.09
CA ILE A 33 -0.02 3.40 1.44
C ILE A 33 1.04 2.62 2.23
N VAL A 34 0.98 1.29 2.20
CA VAL A 34 1.95 0.41 2.88
C VAL A 34 3.36 0.59 2.32
N GLY A 35 3.49 0.78 1.01
CA GLY A 35 4.76 1.04 0.34
C GLY A 35 5.44 2.31 0.87
N LEU A 36 4.70 3.42 0.94
CA LEU A 36 5.21 4.69 1.51
C LEU A 36 5.60 4.50 2.98
N TRP A 37 4.76 3.82 3.77
CA TRP A 37 5.04 3.55 5.17
C TRP A 37 6.31 2.70 5.37
N ARG A 38 6.52 1.67 4.53
CA ARG A 38 7.73 0.85 4.54
C ARG A 38 9.00 1.60 4.13
N LEU A 39 8.87 2.68 3.35
CA LEU A 39 9.97 3.60 3.04
C LEU A 39 10.29 4.55 4.22
N GLY A 40 9.63 4.39 5.37
CA GLY A 40 9.86 5.20 6.56
C GLY A 40 9.07 6.50 6.61
N ILE A 41 8.16 6.74 5.66
CA ILE A 41 7.29 7.92 5.67
C ILE A 41 6.26 7.75 6.79
N MET A 42 6.13 8.77 7.65
CA MET A 42 5.15 8.73 8.74
C MET A 42 3.72 8.76 8.19
N PRO A 43 2.74 8.08 8.83
CA PRO A 43 1.35 8.05 8.35
C PRO A 43 0.75 9.44 8.09
N GLU A 44 1.11 10.43 8.91
CA GLU A 44 0.69 11.82 8.76
C GLU A 44 1.28 12.47 7.49
N GLU A 45 2.49 12.09 7.09
CA GLU A 45 3.20 12.61 5.91
C GLU A 45 2.80 11.90 4.61
N ILE A 46 2.17 10.72 4.70
CA ILE A 46 1.63 10.01 3.53
C ILE A 46 0.62 10.89 2.78
N LEU A 47 -0.10 11.77 3.47
CA LEU A 47 -1.06 12.71 2.86
C LEU A 47 -0.40 13.71 1.91
N ASN A 48 0.89 14.01 2.09
CA ASN A 48 1.64 14.86 1.16
C ASN A 48 1.82 14.19 -0.21
N HIS A 49 1.81 12.85 -0.23
CA HIS A 49 1.96 12.03 -1.43
C HIS A 49 0.59 11.61 -2.00
N LEU A 50 -0.42 11.46 -1.14
CA LEU A 50 -1.77 11.01 -1.45
C LEU A 50 -2.80 12.03 -0.93
N THR A 51 -2.78 13.23 -1.51
CA THR A 51 -3.50 14.41 -1.02
C THR A 51 -5.03 14.30 -1.06
N HIS A 52 -5.57 13.34 -1.82
CA HIS A 52 -7.00 13.04 -1.89
C HIS A 52 -7.48 12.08 -0.78
N LEU A 53 -6.58 11.63 0.10
CA LEU A 53 -6.92 10.80 1.26
C LEU A 53 -7.10 11.65 2.53
N THR A 54 -7.77 11.04 3.50
CA THR A 54 -7.84 11.52 4.88
C THR A 54 -6.93 10.70 5.78
N LEU A 55 -6.49 11.28 6.90
CA LEU A 55 -5.64 10.57 7.86
C LEU A 55 -6.32 9.30 8.41
N ALA A 56 -7.65 9.33 8.60
CA ALA A 56 -8.42 8.18 9.03
C ALA A 56 -8.37 7.02 8.03
N GLN A 57 -8.41 7.32 6.71
CA GLN A 57 -8.26 6.31 5.67
C GLN A 57 -6.86 5.70 5.67
N VAL A 58 -5.82 6.51 5.90
CA VAL A 58 -4.44 6.02 6.01
C VAL A 58 -4.29 5.05 7.17
N PHE A 59 -4.72 5.43 8.37
CA PHE A 59 -4.61 4.55 9.54
C PHE A 59 -5.47 3.29 9.42
N ASP A 60 -6.68 3.38 8.88
CA ASP A 60 -7.53 2.20 8.65
C ASP A 60 -6.92 1.25 7.60
N ALA A 61 -6.27 1.79 6.56
CA ALA A 61 -5.54 0.99 5.58
C ALA A 61 -4.32 0.27 6.19
N LEU A 62 -3.56 0.96 7.06
CA LEU A 62 -2.45 0.35 7.77
C LEU A 62 -2.93 -0.72 8.76
N SER A 63 -4.03 -0.47 9.47
CA SER A 63 -4.67 -1.48 10.34
C SER A 63 -5.12 -2.70 9.53
N PHE A 64 -5.78 -2.49 8.39
CA PHE A 64 -6.17 -3.57 7.49
C PHE A 64 -4.97 -4.38 7.00
N TYR A 65 -3.89 -3.70 6.61
CA TYR A 65 -2.65 -4.35 6.20
C TYR A 65 -2.07 -5.23 7.31
N LEU A 66 -1.98 -4.74 8.55
CA LEU A 66 -1.41 -5.48 9.67
C LEU A 66 -2.15 -6.78 9.97
N ASP A 67 -3.46 -6.82 9.73
CA ASP A 67 -4.27 -8.04 9.86
C ASP A 67 -4.20 -8.95 8.63
N ASN A 68 -3.85 -8.41 7.45
CA ASN A 68 -3.92 -9.09 6.15
C ASN A 68 -2.57 -9.06 5.41
N GLN A 69 -1.46 -9.11 6.14
CA GLN A 69 -0.12 -8.89 5.57
C GLN A 69 0.21 -9.85 4.44
N GLY A 70 -0.15 -11.13 4.58
CA GLY A 70 0.11 -12.15 3.55
C GLY A 70 -0.46 -11.75 2.19
N GLU A 71 -1.74 -11.37 2.17
CA GLU A 71 -2.43 -10.96 0.96
C GLU A 71 -1.82 -9.68 0.35
N ILE A 72 -1.58 -8.66 1.18
CA ILE A 72 -1.04 -7.39 0.67
C ILE A 72 0.40 -7.54 0.18
N ASN A 73 1.19 -8.43 0.79
CA ASN A 73 2.56 -8.70 0.38
C ASN A 73 2.64 -9.32 -1.02
N GLU A 74 1.68 -10.17 -1.40
CA GLU A 74 1.58 -10.73 -2.75
C GLU A 74 1.45 -9.65 -3.83
N TYR A 75 0.86 -8.50 -3.49
CA TYR A 75 0.81 -7.35 -4.40
C TYR A 75 2.09 -6.49 -4.34
N ILE A 76 2.83 -6.49 -3.23
CA ILE A 76 4.05 -5.68 -3.05
C ILE A 76 5.24 -6.29 -3.80
N GLU A 77 5.48 -7.60 -3.63
CA GLU A 77 6.65 -8.29 -4.18
C GLU A 77 6.82 -8.11 -5.70
N PRO A 78 5.77 -8.22 -6.53
CA PRO A 78 5.90 -8.05 -7.99
C PRO A 78 6.14 -6.60 -8.42
N ASN A 79 5.89 -5.62 -7.55
CA ASN A 79 6.10 -4.20 -7.86
C ASN A 79 7.51 -3.70 -7.51
N GLN A 80 8.35 -4.53 -6.89
CA GLN A 80 9.75 -4.19 -6.69
C GLN A 80 10.51 -4.34 -7.99
N VAL A 81 11.33 -3.33 -8.34
CA VAL A 81 12.26 -3.45 -9.47
C VAL A 81 13.33 -4.46 -9.06
N PRO A 82 13.50 -5.58 -9.78
CA PRO A 82 14.58 -6.52 -9.52
C PRO A 82 15.92 -5.80 -9.55
N ASP A 83 16.84 -6.13 -8.63
CA ASP A 83 18.16 -5.50 -8.55
C ASP A 83 18.96 -5.56 -9.87
N GLU A 84 18.67 -6.55 -10.70
CA GLU A 84 19.27 -6.72 -12.03
C GLU A 84 18.81 -5.64 -13.03
N LEU A 85 17.61 -5.11 -12.85
CA LEU A 85 17.00 -4.08 -13.69
C LEU A 85 17.22 -2.65 -13.14
N VAL A 86 17.79 -2.52 -11.94
CA VAL A 86 18.17 -1.22 -11.37
C VAL A 86 19.44 -0.72 -12.04
N HIS A 87 19.36 0.45 -12.68
CA HIS A 87 20.51 1.08 -13.34
C HIS A 87 21.67 1.29 -12.34
N PRO A 88 22.94 1.05 -12.72
CA PRO A 88 24.09 1.17 -11.82
C PRO A 88 24.19 2.51 -11.07
N SER A 89 23.75 3.60 -11.69
CA SER A 89 23.73 4.94 -11.09
C SER A 89 22.74 5.10 -9.93
N VAL A 90 21.74 4.22 -9.81
CA VAL A 90 20.78 4.18 -8.69
C VAL A 90 21.32 3.28 -7.57
N LYS A 91 22.06 2.20 -7.92
CA LYS A 91 22.70 1.31 -6.93
C LYS A 91 23.70 2.03 -6.03
N SER A 92 24.41 3.04 -6.53
CA SER A 92 25.37 3.81 -5.73
C SER A 92 24.73 4.72 -4.68
N ILE A 93 23.41 4.92 -4.72
CA ILE A 93 22.65 5.80 -3.81
C ILE A 93 21.94 4.99 -2.72
N LEU A 94 21.67 3.70 -2.98
CA LEU A 94 20.96 2.79 -2.06
C LEU A 94 21.91 1.98 -1.16
N GLY A 95 23.21 2.30 -1.14
CA GLY A 95 24.24 1.65 -0.33
C GLY A 95 24.75 2.52 0.81
#